data_AF-I4VI68-F1
#
_entry.id   AF-I4VI68-F1
#
_cell.length_a   1.000
_cell.length_b   1.000
_cell.length_c   1.000
_cell.angle_alpha   90.00
_cell.angle_beta   90.00
_cell.angle_gamma   90.00
#
_symmetry.space_group_name_H-M   'P 1'
#
loop_
_entity.id
_entity.type
_entity.pdbx_description
1 polymer ?
#
loop_
_entity_poly.entity_id
_entity_poly.type
_entity_poly.pdbx_seq_one_letter_code
_entity_poly.pdbx_strand_id
1 'polypeptide(L)'
;MQVERIVTLFVMAREGAHFNGPDLVVAAEKAGLEFGDMGIYHRLVDGKRELGPIFSVANMLKPGSFDLGRLDALRTPGVSFFMTLPAPVPALDAWDAMLPIAQRLAELLDGQVLDEERNALGRQRIAYIRDELRGWDRGHEGEEIHFGH
;
A
#
# COMPACT_ATOMS: atom_id res chain seq x y z
N MET A 1 1.10 -18.72 -7.46
CA MET A 1 0.02 -18.16 -6.62
C MET A 1 -0.72 -17.16 -7.49
N GLN A 2 -1.99 -17.42 -7.79
CA GLN A 2 -2.82 -16.51 -8.59
C GLN A 2 -3.39 -15.45 -7.65
N VAL A 3 -3.25 -14.17 -7.99
CA VAL A 3 -3.84 -13.09 -7.21
C VAL A 3 -5.35 -13.13 -7.41
N GLU A 4 -6.09 -13.31 -6.33
CA GLU A 4 -7.55 -13.41 -6.36
C GLU A 4 -8.22 -12.05 -6.20
N ARG A 5 -7.67 -11.19 -5.33
CA ARG A 5 -8.18 -9.84 -5.06
C ARG A 5 -7.03 -8.88 -4.86
N ILE A 6 -7.21 -7.64 -5.33
CA ILE A 6 -6.27 -6.54 -5.09
C ILE A 6 -7.02 -5.44 -4.39
N VAL A 7 -6.52 -4.99 -3.23
CA VAL A 7 -7.04 -3.81 -2.55
C VAL A 7 -6.08 -2.67 -2.80
N THR A 8 -6.61 -1.54 -3.29
CA THR A 8 -5.81 -0.38 -3.67
C THR A 8 -6.26 0.85 -2.90
N LEU A 9 -5.30 1.63 -2.41
CA LEU A 9 -5.49 2.97 -1.87
C LEU A 9 -4.60 3.93 -2.62
N PHE A 10 -5.01 5.20 -2.69
CA PHE A 10 -4.19 6.26 -3.27
C PHE A 10 -3.88 7.31 -2.21
N VAL A 11 -2.67 7.85 -2.25
CA VAL A 11 -2.32 9.07 -1.52
C VAL A 11 -2.03 10.12 -2.56
N MET A 12 -2.88 11.15 -2.63
CA MET A 12 -2.75 12.23 -3.61
C MET A 12 -2.43 13.56 -2.94
N ALA A 13 -1.64 14.37 -3.63
CA ALA A 13 -1.42 15.76 -3.24
C ALA A 13 -2.73 16.55 -3.40
N ARG A 14 -2.86 17.66 -2.66
CA ARG A 14 -4.00 18.58 -2.82
C ARG A 14 -4.05 19.15 -4.24
N GLU A 15 -5.21 19.65 -4.65
CA GLU A 15 -5.37 20.26 -5.97
C GLU A 15 -4.31 21.35 -6.23
N GLY A 16 -3.63 21.24 -7.37
CA GLY A 16 -2.54 22.14 -7.77
C GLY A 16 -1.18 21.86 -7.11
N ALA A 17 -1.11 20.95 -6.15
CA ALA A 17 0.13 20.54 -5.49
C ALA A 17 0.69 19.22 -6.08
N HIS A 18 1.96 18.98 -5.82
CA HIS A 18 2.67 17.75 -6.20
C HIS A 18 3.59 17.35 -5.06
N PHE A 19 3.78 16.04 -4.88
CA PHE A 19 4.80 15.54 -3.98
C PHE A 19 6.16 15.57 -4.65
N ASN A 20 7.17 16.03 -3.90
CA ASN A 20 8.56 16.02 -4.34
C ASN A 20 9.17 14.65 -4.04
N GLY A 21 9.98 14.13 -4.95
CA GLY A 21 10.67 12.85 -4.79
C GLY A 21 11.42 12.69 -3.46
N PRO A 22 12.29 13.63 -3.03
CA PRO A 22 13.02 13.47 -1.77
C PRO A 22 12.09 13.42 -0.56
N ASP A 23 11.01 14.21 -0.57
CA ASP A 23 10.02 14.23 0.52
C ASP A 23 9.24 12.90 0.59
N LEU A 24 8.89 12.35 -0.57
CA LEU A 24 8.28 11.02 -0.70
C LEU A 24 9.16 9.92 -0.13
N VAL A 25 10.45 9.92 -0.43
CA VAL A 25 11.40 8.93 0.08
C VAL A 25 11.49 9.04 1.60
N VAL A 26 11.69 10.25 2.12
CA VAL A 26 11.75 10.49 3.56
C VAL A 26 10.45 10.07 4.25
N ALA A 27 9.29 10.37 3.65
CA ALA A 27 8.00 9.97 4.18
C ALA A 27 7.80 8.45 4.16
N ALA A 28 8.21 7.78 3.08
CA ALA A 28 8.13 6.33 2.95
C ALA A 28 9.02 5.62 3.97
N GLU A 29 10.27 6.06 4.13
CA GLU A 29 11.21 5.53 5.13
C GLU A 29 10.70 5.77 6.56
N LYS A 30 10.14 6.96 6.84
CA LYS A 30 9.52 7.27 8.14
C LYS A 30 8.26 6.43 8.42
N ALA A 31 7.57 5.99 7.38
CA ALA A 31 6.47 5.05 7.48
C ALA A 31 6.95 3.59 7.55
N GLY A 32 8.26 3.34 7.49
CA GLY A 32 8.86 2.01 7.57
C GLY A 32 8.64 1.17 6.31
N LEU A 33 8.55 1.81 5.14
CA LEU A 33 8.56 1.13 3.86
C LEU A 33 10.01 0.91 3.40
N GLU A 34 10.27 -0.26 2.82
CA GLU A 34 11.57 -0.58 2.26
C GLU A 34 11.52 -0.41 0.74
N PHE A 35 12.44 0.37 0.18
CA PHE A 35 12.62 0.44 -1.28
C PHE A 35 13.21 -0.90 -1.76
N GLY A 36 12.63 -1.47 -2.81
CA GLY A 36 13.01 -2.80 -3.24
C GLY A 36 12.84 -3.04 -4.74
N ASP A 37 12.35 -4.24 -5.06
CA ASP A 37 12.25 -4.71 -6.43
C ASP A 37 11.35 -3.81 -7.29
N MET A 38 11.54 -3.86 -8.61
CA MET A 38 10.82 -3.01 -9.58
C MET A 38 10.97 -1.49 -9.38
N GLY A 39 11.83 -1.05 -8.45
CA GLY A 39 12.01 0.35 -8.11
C GLY A 39 10.80 0.94 -7.38
N ILE A 40 10.08 0.15 -6.59
CA ILE A 40 8.96 0.60 -5.78
C ILE A 40 9.20 0.30 -4.29
N TYR A 41 8.31 0.81 -3.44
CA TYR A 41 8.40 0.58 -2.00
C TYR A 41 7.53 -0.60 -1.59
N HIS A 42 7.95 -1.33 -0.57
CA HIS A 42 7.27 -2.50 -0.08
C HIS A 42 7.24 -2.51 1.44
N ARG A 43 6.17 -3.08 2.00
CA ARG A 43 6.11 -3.44 3.42
C ARG A 43 6.25 -4.94 3.54
N LEU A 44 7.35 -5.40 4.12
CA LEU A 44 7.59 -6.83 4.39
C LEU A 44 6.97 -7.23 5.74
N VAL A 45 6.69 -8.51 5.89
CA VAL A 45 6.30 -9.08 7.19
C VAL A 45 7.52 -9.05 8.11
N ASP A 46 7.33 -8.57 9.34
CA ASP A 46 8.40 -8.51 10.34
C ASP A 46 9.00 -9.90 10.56
N GLY A 47 10.33 -10.00 10.42
CA GLY A 47 11.05 -11.26 10.55
C GLY A 47 10.82 -12.32 9.45
N LYS A 48 9.99 -12.05 8.43
CA LYS A 48 9.64 -13.04 7.39
C LYS A 48 9.66 -12.47 5.97
N ARG A 49 10.85 -12.05 5.52
CA ARG A 49 11.07 -11.50 4.16
C ARG A 49 10.78 -12.50 3.04
N GLU A 50 10.97 -13.79 3.30
CA GLU A 50 10.75 -14.89 2.34
C GLU A 50 9.29 -15.07 1.92
N LEU A 51 8.34 -14.64 2.75
CA LEU A 51 6.91 -14.73 2.44
C LEU A 51 6.45 -13.64 1.46
N GLY A 52 7.31 -12.66 1.16
CA GLY A 52 7.01 -11.53 0.31
C GLY A 52 6.38 -10.34 1.05
N PRO A 53 6.02 -9.28 0.31
CA PRO A 53 5.46 -8.07 0.90
C PRO A 53 3.99 -8.25 1.29
N ILE A 54 3.61 -7.65 2.41
CA ILE A 54 2.21 -7.44 2.81
C ILE A 54 1.53 -6.54 1.77
N PHE A 55 2.19 -5.43 1.41
CA PHE A 55 1.72 -4.50 0.40
C PHE A 55 2.87 -3.75 -0.27
N SER A 56 2.57 -3.15 -1.41
CA SER A 56 3.53 -2.40 -2.21
C SER A 56 2.99 -1.00 -2.51
N VAL A 57 3.90 -0.06 -2.76
CA VAL A 57 3.61 1.35 -3.02
C VAL A 57 4.36 1.79 -4.27
N ALA A 58 3.60 2.05 -5.32
CA ALA A 58 4.11 2.52 -6.61
C ALA A 58 3.77 3.99 -6.84
N ASN A 59 4.51 4.62 -7.73
CA ASN A 59 4.22 5.96 -8.19
C ASN A 59 3.04 5.93 -9.18
N MET A 60 2.14 6.91 -9.11
CA MET A 60 1.03 7.02 -10.08
C MET A 60 1.49 7.48 -11.47
N LEU A 61 2.66 8.14 -11.57
CA LEU A 61 3.25 8.50 -12.86
C LEU A 61 3.98 7.32 -13.47
N LYS A 62 3.77 7.09 -14.77
CA LYS A 62 4.52 6.11 -15.54
C LYS A 62 6.02 6.48 -15.59
N PRO A 63 6.93 5.52 -15.41
CA PRO A 63 6.72 4.06 -15.44
C PRO A 63 6.17 3.42 -14.15
N GLY A 64 5.95 4.18 -13.08
CA GLY A 64 5.42 3.68 -11.80
C GLY A 64 6.49 3.40 -10.74
N SER A 65 7.76 3.51 -11.13
CA SER A 65 8.92 3.38 -10.24
C SER A 65 9.39 4.73 -9.67
N PHE A 66 10.16 4.65 -8.59
CA PHE A 66 10.88 5.76 -7.98
C PHE A 66 12.35 5.67 -8.37
N ASP A 67 12.79 6.62 -9.20
CA ASP A 67 14.18 6.75 -9.60
C ASP A 67 14.97 7.49 -8.50
N LEU A 68 15.61 6.74 -7.59
CA LEU A 68 16.39 7.32 -6.49
C LEU A 68 17.51 8.26 -6.99
N GLY A 69 18.03 8.00 -8.19
CA GLY A 69 19.05 8.85 -8.83
C GLY A 69 18.53 10.17 -9.41
N ARG A 70 17.21 10.34 -9.55
CA ARG A 70 16.58 11.56 -10.10
C ARG A 70 15.45 12.12 -9.23
N LEU A 71 15.47 11.82 -7.93
CA LEU A 71 14.44 12.26 -6.98
C LEU A 71 14.23 13.78 -6.96
N ASP A 72 15.29 14.56 -7.11
CA ASP A 72 15.22 16.02 -7.08
C ASP A 72 14.33 16.60 -8.20
N ALA A 73 14.29 15.92 -9.34
CA ALA A 73 13.43 16.26 -10.48
C ALA A 73 12.08 15.52 -10.44
N LEU A 74 11.90 14.55 -9.54
CA LEU A 74 10.68 13.77 -9.44
C LEU A 74 9.59 14.62 -8.79
N ARG A 75 8.50 14.80 -9.52
CA ARG A 75 7.26 15.39 -9.02
C ARG A 75 6.12 14.48 -9.40
N THR A 76 5.31 14.08 -8.43
CA THR A 76 4.15 13.21 -8.69
C THR A 76 2.90 13.75 -8.04
N PRO A 77 1.73 13.65 -8.70
CA PRO A 77 0.45 13.97 -8.07
C PRO A 77 0.09 13.01 -6.93
N GLY A 78 0.71 11.83 -6.85
CA GLY A 78 0.39 10.86 -5.82
C GLY A 78 1.07 9.51 -5.97
N VAL A 79 0.80 8.63 -5.01
CA VAL A 79 1.27 7.25 -4.98
C VAL A 79 0.11 6.29 -4.76
N SER A 80 0.24 5.08 -5.27
CA SER A 80 -0.73 4.01 -5.16
C SER A 80 -0.20 2.91 -4.26
N PHE A 81 -0.93 2.63 -3.19
CA PHE A 81 -0.73 1.49 -2.31
C PHE A 81 -1.60 0.35 -2.82
N PHE A 82 -1.03 -0.84 -2.96
CA PHE A 82 -1.80 -2.02 -3.35
C PHE A 82 -1.32 -3.25 -2.58
N MET A 83 -2.27 -4.08 -2.15
CA MET A 83 -2.01 -5.39 -1.58
C MET A 83 -2.72 -6.45 -2.40
N THR A 84 -2.03 -7.56 -2.60
CA THR A 84 -2.53 -8.72 -3.35
C THR A 84 -2.93 -9.81 -2.36
N LEU A 85 -4.14 -10.35 -2.52
CA LEU A 85 -4.64 -11.48 -1.75
C LEU A 85 -4.60 -12.77 -2.59
N PRO A 86 -4.23 -13.92 -2.00
CA PRO A 86 -3.82 -14.10 -0.60
C PRO A 86 -2.46 -13.44 -0.31
N ALA A 87 -2.42 -12.66 0.78
CA ALA A 87 -1.21 -12.06 1.33
C ALA A 87 -0.53 -13.05 2.28
N PRO A 88 0.74 -12.84 2.66
CA PRO A 88 1.41 -13.68 3.66
C PRO A 88 0.83 -13.57 5.09
N VAL A 89 -0.15 -12.68 5.28
CA VAL A 89 -0.90 -12.45 6.52
C VAL A 89 -2.39 -12.37 6.18
N PRO A 90 -3.30 -12.56 7.16
CA PRO A 90 -4.73 -12.35 6.99
C PRO A 90 -5.05 -11.03 6.28
N ALA A 91 -6.10 -11.01 5.46
CA ALA A 91 -6.45 -9.81 4.67
C ALA A 91 -6.75 -8.61 5.59
N LEU A 92 -7.32 -8.88 6.77
CA LEU A 92 -7.60 -7.89 7.79
C LEU A 92 -6.32 -7.32 8.41
N ASP A 93 -5.34 -8.17 8.74
CA ASP A 93 -4.03 -7.75 9.26
C ASP A 93 -3.23 -6.96 8.22
N ALA A 94 -3.28 -7.37 6.94
CA ALA A 94 -2.65 -6.63 5.85
C ALA A 94 -3.22 -5.21 5.73
N TRP A 95 -4.54 -5.06 5.89
CA TRP A 95 -5.21 -3.76 5.89
C TRP A 95 -4.88 -2.93 7.13
N ASP A 96 -4.87 -3.53 8.32
CA ASP A 96 -4.50 -2.85 9.57
C ASP A 96 -3.03 -2.39 9.55
N ALA A 97 -2.17 -3.09 8.81
CA ALA A 97 -0.81 -2.65 8.52
C ALA A 97 -0.73 -1.56 7.44
N MET A 98 -1.54 -1.63 6.36
CA MET A 98 -1.49 -0.68 5.25
C MET A 98 -2.08 0.69 5.59
N LEU A 99 -3.27 0.70 6.19
CA LEU A 99 -4.06 1.91 6.45
C LEU A 99 -3.32 2.99 7.29
N PRO A 100 -2.66 2.67 8.42
CA PRO A 100 -1.92 3.67 9.19
C PRO A 100 -0.71 4.21 8.42
N ILE A 101 -0.06 3.40 7.58
CA ILE A 101 1.06 3.83 6.75
C ILE A 101 0.59 4.79 5.66
N ALA A 102 -0.52 4.49 4.98
CA ALA A 102 -1.10 5.39 3.98
C ALA A 102 -1.52 6.74 4.60
N GLN A 103 -2.17 6.73 5.76
CA GLN A 103 -2.51 7.95 6.51
C GLN A 103 -1.27 8.72 6.93
N ARG A 104 -0.25 8.04 7.47
CA ARG A 104 1.00 8.66 7.88
C ARG A 104 1.72 9.32 6.71
N LEU A 105 1.75 8.66 5.55
CA LEU A 105 2.35 9.22 4.34
C LEU A 105 1.59 10.47 3.89
N ALA A 106 0.25 10.43 3.89
CA ALA A 106 -0.58 11.58 3.57
C ALA A 106 -0.34 12.75 4.55
N GLU A 107 -0.23 12.50 5.85
CA GLU A 107 0.07 13.55 6.83
C GLU A 107 1.47 14.16 6.64
N LEU A 108 2.47 13.34 6.33
CA LEU A 108 3.85 13.82 6.12
C LEU A 108 3.99 14.68 4.86
N LEU A 109 3.23 14.35 3.81
CA LEU A 109 3.30 15.01 2.50
C LEU A 109 2.22 16.08 2.29
N ASP A 110 1.41 16.38 3.32
CA ASP A 110 0.19 17.21 3.23
C ASP A 110 -0.78 16.78 2.11
N GLY A 111 -0.96 15.46 1.97
CA GLY A 111 -1.85 14.81 1.02
C GLY A 111 -3.18 14.35 1.61
N GLN A 112 -3.95 13.64 0.78
CA GLN A 112 -5.20 12.98 1.15
C GLN A 112 -5.17 11.51 0.73
N VAL A 113 -5.66 10.63 1.62
CA VAL A 113 -5.88 9.21 1.32
C VAL A 113 -7.23 9.05 0.62
N LEU A 114 -7.22 8.32 -0.49
CA LEU A 114 -8.37 7.99 -1.29
C LEU A 114 -8.50 6.48 -1.44
N ASP A 115 -9.72 5.99 -1.65
CA ASP A 115 -9.99 4.60 -1.98
C ASP A 115 -9.80 4.31 -3.49
N GLU A 116 -10.07 3.07 -3.92
CA GLU A 116 -9.95 2.65 -5.32
C GLU A 116 -10.80 3.51 -6.29
N GLU A 117 -11.94 4.02 -5.82
CA GLU A 117 -12.83 4.90 -6.58
C GLU A 117 -12.39 6.38 -6.52
N ARG A 118 -11.23 6.67 -5.92
CA ARG A 118 -10.68 8.01 -5.68
C ARG A 118 -11.56 8.89 -4.79
N ASN A 119 -12.39 8.31 -3.94
CA ASN A 119 -13.13 9.06 -2.94
C ASN A 119 -12.30 9.19 -1.66
N ALA A 120 -12.51 10.28 -0.93
CA ALA A 120 -11.85 10.51 0.35
C ALA A 120 -12.07 9.34 1.30
N LEU A 121 -10.98 8.78 1.84
CA LEU A 121 -11.03 7.63 2.73
C LEU A 121 -11.53 8.05 4.11
N GLY A 122 -12.86 8.10 4.26
CA GLY A 122 -13.52 8.39 5.53
C GLY A 122 -13.68 7.17 6.43
N ARG A 123 -14.01 7.40 7.70
CA ARG A 123 -14.26 6.35 8.70
C ARG A 123 -15.28 5.29 8.25
N GLN A 124 -16.32 5.71 7.52
CA GLN A 124 -17.34 4.80 6.98
C GLN A 124 -16.76 3.86 5.92
N ARG A 125 -15.95 4.39 4.98
CA ARG A 125 -15.32 3.60 3.93
C ARG A 125 -14.28 2.63 4.50
N ILE A 126 -13.51 3.08 5.50
CA ILE A 126 -12.58 2.23 6.25
C ILE A 126 -13.33 1.06 6.89
N ALA A 127 -14.43 1.32 7.60
CA ALA A 127 -15.21 0.28 8.24
C ALA A 127 -15.79 -0.72 7.23
N TYR A 128 -16.24 -0.23 6.07
CA TYR A 128 -16.75 -1.04 4.98
C TYR A 128 -15.67 -1.98 4.39
N ILE A 129 -14.51 -1.43 3.99
CA ILE A 129 -13.40 -2.23 3.44
C ILE A 129 -12.93 -3.26 4.47
N ARG A 130 -12.86 -2.87 5.75
CA ARG A 130 -12.47 -3.78 6.83
C ARG A 130 -13.44 -4.94 7.01
N ASP A 131 -14.75 -4.68 6.92
CA ASP A 131 -15.77 -5.75 7.03
C ASP A 131 -15.72 -6.69 5.83
N GLU A 132 -15.55 -6.16 4.62
CA GLU A 132 -15.32 -6.92 3.38
C GLU A 132 -14.12 -7.86 3.50
N LEU A 133 -12.98 -7.34 3.98
CA LEU A 133 -11.76 -8.14 4.15
C LEU A 133 -11.92 -9.20 5.23
N ARG A 134 -12.63 -8.89 6.31
CA ARG A 134 -12.97 -9.87 7.35
C ARG A 134 -13.91 -10.95 6.83
N GLY A 135 -14.81 -10.62 5.90
CA GLY A 135 -15.66 -11.59 5.21
C GLY A 135 -14.85 -12.51 4.29
N TRP A 136 -13.88 -11.93 3.56
CA TRP A 136 -12.95 -12.67 2.73
C TRP A 136 -12.10 -13.64 3.56
N ASP A 137 -11.54 -13.16 4.67
CA ASP A 137 -10.73 -13.97 5.59
C ASP A 137 -11.52 -15.18 6.09
N ARG A 138 -12.73 -14.98 6.64
CA ARG A 138 -13.59 -16.10 7.09
C ARG A 138 -13.94 -17.11 5.99
N GLY A 139 -14.01 -16.68 4.73
CA GLY A 139 -14.28 -17.54 3.59
C GLY A 139 -13.06 -18.36 3.17
N HIS A 140 -11.86 -17.79 3.33
CA HIS A 140 -10.57 -18.41 2.97
C HIS A 140 -9.88 -19.11 4.15
N GLU A 141 -10.29 -18.87 5.40
CA GLU A 141 -9.86 -19.60 6.62
C GLU A 141 -10.25 -21.10 6.56
N GLY A 142 -11.15 -21.50 5.64
CA GLY A 142 -11.51 -22.90 5.37
C GLY A 142 -10.60 -23.62 4.36
N GLU A 143 -9.70 -22.90 3.69
CA GLU A 143 -8.70 -23.47 2.80
C GLU A 143 -7.34 -23.44 3.52
N GLU A 144 -7.28 -24.13 4.66
CA GLU A 144 -6.01 -24.50 5.27
C GLU A 144 -5.16 -25.17 4.19
N ILE A 145 -4.15 -24.43 3.76
CA ILE A 145 -2.97 -24.89 3.05
C ILE A 145 -2.51 -26.24 3.60
N HIS A 146 -3.00 -27.31 2.98
CA HIS A 146 -2.50 -28.66 3.13
C HIS A 146 -1.10 -28.67 2.52
N PHE A 147 -0.10 -28.28 3.30
CA PHE A 147 1.29 -28.60 3.00
C PHE A 147 1.40 -30.12 3.12
N GLY A 148 1.30 -30.79 1.98
CA GLY A 148 1.42 -32.23 1.83
C GLY A 148 2.72 -32.76 2.44
N HIS A 149 2.54 -33.87 3.15
CA HIS A 149 3.49 -34.78 3.78
C HIS A 149 4.72 -35.11 2.91
#